data_AF-A0A177EN15-F1
#
_entry.id   AF-A0A177EN15-F1
#
_cell.length_a   1.000
_cell.length_b   1.000
_cell.length_c   1.000
_cell.angle_alpha   90.00
_cell.angle_beta   90.00
_cell.angle_gamma   90.00
#
_symmetry.space_group_name_H-M   'P 1'
#
loop_
_entity.id
_entity.type
_entity.pdbx_description
1 polymer ?
#
loop_
_entity_poly.entity_id
_entity_poly.type
_entity_poly.pdbx_seq_one_letter_code
_entity_poly.pdbx_strand_id
1 'polypeptide(L)'
;KNEIKGLNEKYSSTNKYTGNIISNYLNNTLESHKKKTLEQNLSILNNALKNENIQNRLFLYGYIDDIDCKTAIINYFCITNRDRVRNSQLLCIIKNIIGNTLIHNLGDRMKLLPQIIYFTEHKEHFSNLEYDLENMPITEIDAGVLKGLIDTILYTNCSKEAFIEHFSYFLKKSIHYKKELKIFGGLESFNAIFTKVGQKYGFSVLKKVMQRMKEECAEPNVMPTLNNIWFSWLCCACTNAEYNPMIVNLIYTHLDPIHISCWYIAQNSIIIKSMSKQVLSVLEKEKESLCIENNPVSKQKYENLTSIFKPRLDTEMGGLRLSELPSRKRNIHGNPV
;
A
#
# COMPACT_ATOMS: atom_id res chain seq x y z
N LYS A 1 -32.13 20.80 4.29
CA LYS A 1 -31.44 22.07 3.93
C LYS A 1 -31.80 23.25 4.85
N ASN A 2 -33.05 23.42 5.30
CA ASN A 2 -33.46 24.56 6.14
C ASN A 2 -33.14 24.43 7.65
N GLU A 3 -33.14 23.22 8.22
CA GLU A 3 -32.90 23.04 9.66
C GLU A 3 -31.45 23.35 10.09
N ILE A 4 -30.46 22.94 9.30
CA ILE A 4 -29.03 23.19 9.60
C ILE A 4 -28.73 24.70 9.57
N LYS A 5 -29.38 25.44 8.68
CA LYS A 5 -29.21 26.89 8.56
C LYS A 5 -29.80 27.61 9.78
N GLY A 6 -30.98 27.19 10.24
CA GLY A 6 -31.61 27.72 11.46
C GLY A 6 -30.83 27.39 12.74
N LEU A 7 -30.20 26.22 12.82
CA LEU A 7 -29.29 25.89 13.92
C LEU A 7 -28.05 26.79 13.92
N ASN A 8 -27.47 27.07 12.76
CA ASN A 8 -26.27 27.89 12.67
C ASN A 8 -26.54 29.34 13.12
N GLU A 9 -27.65 29.93 12.69
CA GLU A 9 -28.09 31.25 13.14
C GLU A 9 -28.27 31.30 14.67
N LYS A 10 -28.85 30.25 15.26
CA LYS A 10 -29.06 30.14 16.72
C LYS A 10 -27.76 30.11 17.53
N TYR A 11 -26.72 29.43 17.04
CA TYR A 11 -25.47 29.25 17.78
C TYR A 11 -24.37 30.27 17.40
N SER A 12 -24.48 30.94 16.25
CA SER A 12 -23.50 31.93 15.76
C SER A 12 -23.30 33.13 16.70
N SER A 13 -24.33 33.49 17.47
CA SER A 13 -24.33 34.60 18.42
C SER A 13 -23.95 34.18 19.85
N THR A 14 -23.72 32.89 20.09
CA THR A 14 -23.44 32.37 21.43
C THR A 14 -21.96 32.52 21.75
N ASN A 15 -21.59 33.57 22.48
CA ASN A 15 -20.20 33.92 22.84
C ASN A 15 -19.58 33.01 23.93
N LYS A 16 -19.79 31.69 23.81
CA LYS A 16 -19.26 30.65 24.70
C LYS A 16 -18.52 29.60 23.87
N TYR A 17 -17.47 29.02 24.43
CA TYR A 17 -16.64 28.00 23.78
C TYR A 17 -17.46 26.90 23.07
N THR A 18 -18.47 26.34 23.75
CA THR A 18 -19.37 25.33 23.19
C THR A 18 -20.22 25.86 22.04
N GLY A 19 -20.68 27.11 22.11
CA GLY A 19 -21.45 27.77 21.03
C GLY A 19 -20.60 27.96 19.78
N ASN A 20 -19.34 28.38 19.95
CA ASN A 20 -18.38 28.50 18.86
C ASN A 20 -18.05 27.14 18.21
N ILE A 21 -17.92 26.07 19.00
CA ILE A 21 -17.72 24.71 18.46
C ILE A 21 -18.94 24.27 17.65
N ILE A 22 -20.15 24.45 18.19
CA ILE A 22 -21.39 24.05 17.50
C ILE A 22 -21.58 24.87 16.21
N SER A 23 -21.35 26.18 16.25
CA SER A 23 -21.43 27.02 15.04
C SER A 23 -20.36 26.66 14.02
N ASN A 24 -19.11 26.39 14.43
CA ASN A 24 -18.08 25.91 13.51
C ASN A 24 -18.43 24.55 12.90
N TYR A 25 -18.97 23.62 13.69
CA TYR A 25 -19.43 22.33 13.18
C TYR A 25 -20.54 22.49 12.14
N LEU A 26 -21.51 23.36 12.38
CA LEU A 26 -22.63 23.64 11.47
C LEU A 26 -22.15 24.38 10.21
N ASN A 27 -21.26 25.36 10.35
CA ASN A 27 -20.63 26.08 9.25
C ASN A 27 -19.82 25.13 8.35
N ASN A 28 -19.04 24.23 8.95
CA ASN A 28 -18.27 23.23 8.20
C ASN A 28 -19.16 22.20 7.54
N THR A 29 -20.24 21.76 8.20
CA THR A 29 -21.25 20.88 7.58
C THR A 29 -21.92 21.56 6.39
N LEU A 30 -22.16 22.88 6.45
CA LEU A 30 -22.69 23.65 5.33
C LEU A 30 -21.63 23.90 4.24
N GLU A 31 -20.36 24.06 4.61
CA GLU A 31 -19.22 24.20 3.70
C GLU A 31 -18.87 22.88 2.99
N SER A 32 -19.03 21.71 3.62
CA SER A 32 -18.78 20.41 2.97
C SER A 32 -19.75 20.14 1.82
N HIS A 33 -20.90 20.83 1.81
CA HIS A 33 -21.83 20.84 0.67
C HIS A 33 -21.31 21.67 -0.52
N LYS A 34 -20.29 22.51 -0.33
CA LYS A 34 -19.51 23.12 -1.42
C LYS A 34 -18.42 22.11 -1.77
N LYS A 35 -18.58 21.39 -2.89
CA LYS A 35 -17.59 20.40 -3.38
C LYS A 35 -16.19 21.03 -3.45
N LYS A 36 -15.33 20.71 -2.47
CA LYS A 36 -13.87 20.87 -2.56
C LYS A 36 -13.29 19.58 -3.14
N THR A 37 -12.19 19.67 -3.87
CA THR A 37 -11.52 18.46 -4.37
C THR A 37 -10.81 17.76 -3.21
N LEU A 38 -10.66 16.43 -3.31
CA LEU A 38 -9.95 15.63 -2.32
C LEU A 38 -8.55 16.18 -2.01
N GLU A 39 -7.83 16.64 -3.04
CA GLU A 39 -6.50 17.27 -2.90
C GLU A 39 -6.51 18.55 -2.07
N GLN A 40 -7.56 19.37 -2.19
CA GLN A 40 -7.70 20.60 -1.41
C GLN A 40 -7.95 20.29 0.07
N ASN A 41 -8.83 19.31 0.35
CA ASN A 41 -9.12 18.88 1.72
C ASN A 41 -7.88 18.25 2.38
N LEU A 42 -7.19 17.38 1.64
CA LEU A 42 -5.94 16.78 2.12
C LEU A 42 -4.86 17.86 2.35
N SER A 43 -4.68 18.84 1.45
CA SER A 43 -3.71 19.93 1.62
C SER A 43 -3.95 20.79 2.88
N ILE A 44 -5.21 21.08 3.18
CA ILE A 44 -5.60 21.87 4.34
C ILE A 44 -5.45 21.06 5.64
N LEU A 45 -5.94 19.82 5.65
CA LEU A 45 -5.76 18.87 6.75
C LEU A 45 -4.27 18.67 7.05
N ASN A 46 -3.48 18.52 6.00
CA ASN A 46 -2.03 18.44 6.04
C ASN A 46 -1.43 19.61 6.85
N ASN A 47 -1.78 20.86 6.52
CA ASN A 47 -1.27 22.04 7.25
C ASN A 47 -1.66 22.06 8.75
N ALA A 48 -2.78 21.44 9.10
CA ALA A 48 -3.19 21.29 10.49
C ALA A 48 -2.38 20.22 11.22
N LEU A 49 -2.10 19.09 10.56
CA LEU A 49 -1.33 17.97 11.13
C LEU A 49 0.13 18.36 11.43
N LYS A 50 0.71 19.33 10.72
CA LYS A 50 2.10 19.81 10.93
C LYS A 50 2.30 20.79 12.09
N ASN A 51 1.22 21.27 12.72
CA ASN A 51 1.30 22.29 13.76
C ASN A 51 1.35 21.68 15.16
N GLU A 52 2.05 22.33 16.09
CA GLU A 52 2.14 21.90 17.50
C GLU A 52 0.76 21.83 18.19
N ASN A 53 -0.23 22.61 17.69
CA ASN A 53 -1.58 22.68 18.24
C ASN A 53 -2.63 21.92 17.40
N ILE A 54 -2.24 20.75 16.90
CA ILE A 54 -3.04 19.87 16.02
C ILE A 54 -4.45 19.56 16.55
N GLN A 55 -4.58 19.36 17.87
CA GLN A 55 -5.85 19.00 18.52
C GLN A 55 -6.91 20.09 18.30
N ASN A 56 -6.57 21.33 18.64
CA ASN A 56 -7.48 22.47 18.52
C ASN A 56 -7.84 22.73 17.05
N ARG A 57 -6.92 22.50 16.12
CA ARG A 57 -7.19 22.69 14.68
C ARG A 57 -8.07 21.60 14.10
N LEU A 58 -7.93 20.34 14.51
CA LEU A 58 -8.83 19.26 14.09
C LEU A 58 -10.29 19.57 14.46
N PHE A 59 -10.53 20.14 15.65
CA PHE A 59 -11.88 20.59 16.04
C PHE A 59 -12.41 21.75 15.19
N LEU A 60 -11.54 22.59 14.63
CA LEU A 60 -11.94 23.65 13.70
C LEU A 60 -12.37 23.14 12.33
N TYR A 61 -12.10 21.86 11.99
CA TYR A 61 -12.58 21.25 10.75
C TYR A 61 -14.01 20.69 10.85
N GLY A 62 -14.63 20.68 12.03
CA GLY A 62 -16.01 20.22 12.20
C GLY A 62 -16.19 18.75 11.83
N TYR A 63 -17.26 18.43 11.10
CA TYR A 63 -17.53 17.06 10.67
C TYR A 63 -16.57 16.64 9.55
N ILE A 64 -15.74 15.64 9.82
CA ILE A 64 -14.88 15.01 8.82
C ILE A 64 -15.68 13.85 8.24
N ASP A 65 -16.35 14.08 7.12
CA ASP A 65 -17.15 13.06 6.41
C ASP A 65 -16.28 12.14 5.56
N ASP A 66 -15.30 12.72 4.88
CA ASP A 66 -14.46 12.06 3.90
C ASP A 66 -13.56 10.97 4.50
N ILE A 67 -13.67 9.77 3.94
CA ILE A 67 -12.96 8.57 4.40
C ILE A 67 -11.44 8.72 4.26
N ASP A 68 -10.97 9.37 3.19
CA ASP A 68 -9.54 9.52 2.93
C ASP A 68 -8.90 10.52 3.92
N CYS A 69 -9.63 11.56 4.29
CA CYS A 69 -9.25 12.48 5.38
C CYS A 69 -9.17 11.75 6.73
N LYS A 70 -10.17 10.91 7.06
CA LYS A 70 -10.16 10.09 8.28
C LYS A 70 -8.93 9.17 8.30
N THR A 71 -8.67 8.45 7.20
CA THR A 71 -7.50 7.58 7.06
C THR A 71 -6.19 8.34 7.25
N ALA A 72 -6.05 9.54 6.67
CA ALA A 72 -4.84 10.35 6.84
C ALA A 72 -4.57 10.72 8.32
N ILE A 73 -5.60 11.06 9.10
CA ILE A 73 -5.47 11.39 10.52
C ILE A 73 -5.08 10.16 11.34
N ILE A 74 -5.70 9.00 11.06
CA ILE A 74 -5.34 7.73 11.71
C ILE A 74 -3.89 7.37 11.41
N ASN A 75 -3.46 7.45 10.15
CA ASN A 75 -2.09 7.15 9.75
C ASN A 75 -1.10 8.06 10.47
N TYR A 76 -1.40 9.36 10.53
CA TYR A 76 -0.56 10.32 11.25
C TYR A 76 -0.42 9.95 12.72
N PHE A 77 -1.52 9.61 13.39
CA PHE A 77 -1.50 9.17 14.79
C PHE A 77 -0.66 7.90 14.97
N CYS A 78 -0.91 6.86 14.18
CA CYS A 78 -0.20 5.59 14.27
C CYS A 78 1.31 5.73 14.04
N ILE A 79 1.73 6.61 13.13
CA ILE A 79 3.14 6.88 12.86
C ILE A 79 3.77 7.68 14.01
N THR A 80 3.12 8.75 14.46
CA THR A 80 3.70 9.67 15.47
C THR A 80 3.66 9.14 16.91
N ASN A 81 2.78 8.18 17.21
CA ASN A 81 2.61 7.60 18.55
C ASN A 81 2.98 6.11 18.61
N ARG A 82 3.63 5.58 17.57
CA ARG A 82 3.90 4.16 17.33
C ARG A 82 4.25 3.31 18.57
N ASP A 83 5.20 3.77 19.38
CA ASP A 83 5.74 2.99 20.51
C ASP A 83 5.09 3.33 21.85
N ARG A 84 4.43 4.50 21.95
CA ARG A 84 3.69 4.91 23.14
C ARG A 84 2.75 6.04 22.78
N VAL A 85 1.52 5.98 23.29
CA VAL A 85 0.58 7.09 23.19
C VAL A 85 1.10 8.27 24.00
N ARG A 86 1.63 9.28 23.30
CA ARG A 86 2.06 10.55 23.90
C ARG A 86 0.90 11.52 24.06
N ASN A 87 -0.20 11.28 23.35
CA ASN A 87 -1.31 12.21 23.22
C ASN A 87 -2.68 11.52 23.42
N SER A 88 -3.17 11.54 24.66
CA SER A 88 -4.47 10.95 25.03
C SER A 88 -5.65 11.59 24.32
N GLN A 89 -5.58 12.90 24.03
CA GLN A 89 -6.64 13.61 23.32
C GLN A 89 -6.70 13.25 21.84
N LEU A 90 -5.55 13.12 21.17
CA LEU A 90 -5.53 12.65 19.78
C LEU A 90 -6.04 11.22 19.69
N LEU A 91 -5.70 10.35 20.64
CA LEU A 91 -6.28 9.02 20.74
C LEU A 91 -7.82 9.07 20.88
N CYS A 92 -8.36 9.96 21.71
CA CYS A 92 -9.82 10.16 21.79
C CYS A 92 -10.43 10.59 20.44
N ILE A 93 -9.77 11.49 19.71
CA ILE A 93 -10.22 11.90 18.37
C ILE A 93 -10.21 10.70 17.42
N ILE A 94 -9.15 9.90 17.40
CA ILE A 94 -9.07 8.69 16.57
C ILE A 94 -10.19 7.70 16.92
N LYS A 95 -10.42 7.43 18.21
CA LYS A 95 -11.52 6.57 18.67
C LYS A 95 -12.88 7.05 18.15
N ASN A 96 -13.12 8.37 18.21
CA ASN A 96 -14.34 8.97 17.71
C ASN A 96 -14.46 8.88 16.18
N ILE A 97 -13.36 9.06 15.43
CA ILE A 97 -13.35 8.91 13.97
C ILE A 97 -13.74 7.48 13.59
N ILE A 98 -13.14 6.48 14.23
CA ILE A 98 -13.41 5.08 13.94
C ILE A 98 -14.85 4.73 14.33
N GLY A 99 -15.29 5.10 15.53
CA GLY A 99 -16.65 4.83 16.01
C GLY A 99 -17.76 5.50 15.20
N ASN A 100 -17.47 6.64 14.55
CA ASN A 100 -18.41 7.33 13.66
C ASN A 100 -18.29 6.92 12.19
N THR A 101 -17.50 5.90 11.86
CA THR A 101 -17.39 5.39 10.50
C THR A 101 -18.17 4.09 10.33
N LEU A 102 -18.79 3.92 9.15
CA LEU A 102 -19.60 2.75 8.82
C LEU A 102 -18.69 1.54 8.56
N ILE A 103 -18.12 0.96 9.61
CA ILE A 103 -17.20 -0.20 9.54
C ILE A 103 -17.88 -1.44 8.90
N HIS A 104 -19.20 -1.48 8.75
CA HIS A 104 -19.86 -2.55 7.98
C HIS A 104 -19.59 -2.45 6.46
N ASN A 105 -19.21 -1.27 5.94
CA ASN A 105 -18.80 -1.09 4.55
C ASN A 105 -17.37 -1.62 4.34
N LEU A 106 -17.21 -2.56 3.40
CA LEU A 106 -15.92 -3.16 3.06
C LEU A 106 -14.87 -2.12 2.62
N GLY A 107 -15.25 -1.17 1.77
CA GLY A 107 -14.34 -0.15 1.25
C GLY A 107 -13.79 0.76 2.34
N ASP A 108 -14.63 1.13 3.31
CA ASP A 108 -14.22 1.97 4.44
C ASP A 108 -13.29 1.19 5.39
N ARG A 109 -13.56 -0.10 5.62
CA ARG A 109 -12.67 -0.96 6.43
C ARG A 109 -11.30 -1.08 5.82
N MET A 110 -11.22 -1.40 4.53
CA MET A 110 -9.96 -1.56 3.80
C MET A 110 -9.08 -0.30 3.87
N LYS A 111 -9.70 0.88 4.02
CA LYS A 111 -8.98 2.15 4.13
C LYS A 111 -8.54 2.52 5.54
N LEU A 112 -9.31 2.18 6.58
CA LEU A 112 -9.08 2.69 7.95
C LEU A 112 -8.44 1.69 8.91
N LEU A 113 -8.83 0.42 8.82
CA LEU A 113 -8.50 -0.57 9.84
C LEU A 113 -7.10 -1.18 9.67
N PRO A 114 -6.60 -1.44 8.44
CA PRO A 114 -5.28 -2.05 8.28
C PRO A 114 -4.17 -1.29 8.98
N GLN A 115 -4.21 0.05 9.06
CA GLN A 115 -3.13 0.82 9.69
C GLN A 115 -3.15 0.73 11.22
N ILE A 116 -4.30 0.43 11.81
CA ILE A 116 -4.45 0.22 13.26
C ILE A 116 -3.79 -1.10 13.67
N ILE A 117 -3.87 -2.13 12.84
CA ILE A 117 -3.19 -3.43 13.07
C ILE A 117 -1.68 -3.24 13.24
N TYR A 118 -1.10 -2.30 12.52
CA TYR A 118 0.32 -1.99 12.59
C TYR A 118 0.72 -1.17 13.84
N PHE A 119 -0.23 -0.69 14.64
CA PHE A 119 0.05 0.03 15.89
C PHE A 119 0.37 -0.93 17.05
N THR A 120 1.45 -0.68 17.80
CA THR A 120 2.02 -1.64 18.77
C THR A 120 1.02 -2.05 19.84
N GLU A 121 0.29 -1.08 20.40
CA GLU A 121 -0.62 -1.25 21.54
C GLU A 121 -2.10 -1.22 21.09
N HIS A 122 -2.40 -1.62 19.86
CA HIS A 122 -3.76 -1.48 19.32
C HIS A 122 -4.81 -2.22 20.12
N LYS A 123 -4.50 -3.39 20.71
CA LYS A 123 -5.45 -4.15 21.54
C LYS A 123 -5.86 -3.38 22.80
N GLU A 124 -4.92 -2.69 23.43
CA GLU A 124 -5.18 -1.88 24.63
C GLU A 124 -5.97 -0.63 24.27
N HIS A 125 -5.52 0.08 23.24
CA HIS A 125 -6.11 1.38 22.91
C HIS A 125 -7.40 1.28 22.12
N PHE A 126 -7.64 0.21 21.36
CA PHE A 126 -8.82 0.04 20.51
C PHE A 126 -9.65 -1.19 20.87
N SER A 127 -9.62 -1.62 22.15
CA SER A 127 -10.37 -2.75 22.68
C SER A 127 -11.89 -2.72 22.42
N ASN A 128 -12.46 -1.54 22.24
CA ASN A 128 -13.90 -1.34 22.07
C ASN A 128 -14.35 -1.43 20.61
N LEU A 129 -13.43 -1.73 19.67
CA LEU A 129 -13.81 -2.02 18.30
C LEU A 129 -14.49 -3.38 18.24
N GLU A 130 -15.76 -3.39 17.82
CA GLU A 130 -16.52 -4.64 17.61
C GLU A 130 -15.97 -5.47 16.44
N TYR A 131 -15.07 -4.90 15.63
CA TYR A 131 -14.41 -5.59 14.53
C TYR A 131 -13.12 -6.27 15.01
N ASP A 132 -13.01 -7.57 14.73
CA ASP A 132 -11.84 -8.36 15.06
C ASP A 132 -10.67 -8.04 14.11
N LEU A 133 -9.79 -7.14 14.57
CA LEU A 133 -8.58 -6.77 13.85
C LEU A 133 -7.63 -7.97 13.67
N GLU A 134 -7.55 -8.88 14.65
CA GLU A 134 -6.67 -10.06 14.63
C GLU A 134 -7.05 -11.05 13.55
N ASN A 135 -8.34 -11.20 13.29
CA ASN A 135 -8.86 -12.08 12.26
C ASN A 135 -9.35 -11.34 11.02
N MET A 136 -8.91 -10.09 10.81
CA MET A 136 -9.16 -9.35 9.58
C MET A 136 -8.79 -10.20 8.35
N PRO A 137 -9.67 -10.32 7.33
CA PRO A 137 -9.38 -11.07 6.12
C PRO A 137 -8.21 -10.45 5.35
N ILE A 138 -7.31 -11.29 4.83
CA ILE A 138 -6.15 -10.85 4.03
C ILE A 138 -6.60 -10.04 2.80
N THR A 139 -7.80 -10.32 2.27
CA THR A 139 -8.38 -9.57 1.14
C THR A 139 -8.71 -8.12 1.50
N GLU A 140 -8.81 -7.77 2.78
CA GLU A 140 -9.03 -6.39 3.23
C GLU A 140 -7.71 -5.61 3.41
N ILE A 141 -6.55 -6.26 3.19
CA ILE A 141 -5.23 -5.65 3.34
C ILE A 141 -4.50 -5.70 1.99
N ASP A 142 -4.42 -4.55 1.33
CA ASP A 142 -3.84 -4.43 -0.01
C ASP A 142 -2.59 -3.52 -0.06
N ALA A 143 -1.99 -3.40 -1.26
CA ALA A 143 -0.83 -2.55 -1.49
C ALA A 143 -1.10 -1.05 -1.26
N GLY A 144 -2.37 -0.63 -1.26
CA GLY A 144 -2.80 0.73 -0.94
C GLY A 144 -2.52 1.12 0.50
N VAL A 145 -2.57 0.17 1.43
CA VAL A 145 -2.20 0.36 2.84
C VAL A 145 -0.75 0.83 2.97
N LEU A 146 0.17 0.12 2.31
CA LEU A 146 1.60 0.46 2.32
C LEU A 146 1.85 1.81 1.67
N LYS A 147 1.20 2.09 0.52
CA LYS A 147 1.27 3.40 -0.13
C LYS A 147 0.82 4.51 0.82
N GLY A 148 -0.32 4.35 1.50
CA GLY A 148 -0.86 5.34 2.44
C GLY A 148 0.06 5.60 3.63
N LEU A 149 0.68 4.55 4.17
CA LEU A 149 1.67 4.65 5.25
C LEU A 149 2.92 5.39 4.78
N ILE A 150 3.52 5.00 3.65
CA ILE A 150 4.71 5.67 3.09
C ILE A 150 4.40 7.13 2.79
N ASP A 151 3.27 7.42 2.14
CA ASP A 151 2.83 8.77 1.83
C ASP A 151 2.75 9.61 3.12
N THR A 152 2.22 9.03 4.20
CA THR A 152 2.12 9.72 5.49
C THR A 152 3.49 9.91 6.15
N ILE A 153 4.40 8.95 6.11
CA ILE A 153 5.78 9.11 6.65
C ILE A 153 6.55 10.17 5.88
N LEU A 154 6.47 10.15 4.54
CA LEU A 154 7.05 11.19 3.71
C LEU A 154 6.43 12.55 4.03
N TYR A 155 5.14 12.57 4.34
CA TYR A 155 4.41 13.78 4.67
C TYR A 155 4.81 14.39 6.03
N THR A 156 5.03 13.58 7.07
CA THR A 156 5.44 14.05 8.41
C THR A 156 6.84 14.66 8.45
N ASN A 157 7.51 14.71 7.30
CA ASN A 157 8.86 15.23 7.13
C ASN A 157 9.89 14.63 8.09
N CYS A 158 9.74 13.33 8.38
CA CYS A 158 10.69 12.63 9.22
C CYS A 158 12.10 12.63 8.59
N SER A 159 13.12 12.47 9.42
CA SER A 159 14.49 12.24 8.94
C SER A 159 14.59 10.96 8.12
N LYS A 160 15.68 10.80 7.36
CA LYS A 160 15.96 9.57 6.61
C LYS A 160 16.04 8.36 7.55
N GLU A 161 16.64 8.57 8.72
CA GLU A 161 16.82 7.58 9.76
C GLU A 161 15.46 7.16 10.34
N ALA A 162 14.61 8.14 10.66
CA ALA A 162 13.25 7.88 11.12
C ALA A 162 12.44 7.15 10.05
N PHE A 163 12.52 7.52 8.77
CA PHE A 163 11.83 6.79 7.70
C PHE A 163 12.22 5.31 7.68
N ILE A 164 13.52 5.02 7.72
CA ILE A 164 14.02 3.63 7.71
C ILE A 164 13.54 2.87 8.93
N GLU A 165 13.51 3.50 10.11
CA GLU A 165 13.02 2.86 11.32
C GLU A 165 11.53 2.51 11.22
N HIS A 166 10.70 3.45 10.76
CA HIS A 166 9.26 3.21 10.55
C HIS A 166 9.06 2.10 9.51
N PHE A 167 9.77 2.16 8.39
CA PHE A 167 9.70 1.15 7.34
C PHE A 167 10.06 -0.25 7.88
N SER A 168 11.18 -0.37 8.61
CA SER A 168 11.61 -1.63 9.24
C SER A 168 10.57 -2.17 10.21
N TYR A 169 9.92 -1.29 10.97
CA TYR A 169 8.88 -1.70 11.89
C TYR A 169 7.63 -2.22 11.16
N PHE A 170 7.16 -1.52 10.14
CA PHE A 170 6.03 -1.98 9.33
C PHE A 170 6.32 -3.33 8.70
N LEU A 171 7.54 -3.50 8.15
CA LEU A 171 7.99 -4.76 7.59
C LEU A 171 7.94 -5.90 8.62
N LYS A 172 8.50 -5.71 9.83
CA LYS A 172 8.45 -6.71 10.91
C LYS A 172 7.03 -7.11 11.26
N LYS A 173 6.14 -6.13 11.39
CA LYS A 173 4.73 -6.38 11.72
C LYS A 173 4.01 -7.13 10.60
N SER A 174 4.26 -6.82 9.33
CA SER A 174 3.70 -7.55 8.20
C SER A 174 4.15 -9.01 8.18
N ILE A 175 5.41 -9.28 8.52
CA ILE A 175 5.95 -10.65 8.66
C ILE A 175 5.25 -11.39 9.79
N HIS A 176 5.15 -10.76 10.97
CA HIS A 176 4.66 -11.41 12.18
C HIS A 176 3.14 -11.65 12.18
N TYR A 177 2.34 -10.68 11.75
CA TYR A 177 0.89 -10.71 11.99
C TYR A 177 0.12 -11.62 11.03
N LYS A 178 0.47 -11.60 9.73
CA LYS A 178 -0.25 -12.36 8.68
C LYS A 178 0.65 -12.86 7.56
N LYS A 179 1.98 -12.74 7.69
CA LYS A 179 2.95 -13.02 6.61
C LYS A 179 2.62 -12.23 5.33
N GLU A 180 2.14 -11.00 5.50
CA GLU A 180 1.57 -10.15 4.47
C GLU A 180 2.62 -9.40 3.65
N LEU A 181 3.77 -10.01 3.42
CA LEU A 181 4.82 -9.40 2.61
C LEU A 181 4.34 -9.11 1.18
N LYS A 182 3.30 -9.80 0.69
CA LYS A 182 2.74 -9.56 -0.65
C LYS A 182 2.26 -8.11 -0.86
N ILE A 183 1.90 -7.36 0.18
CA ILE A 183 1.51 -5.94 0.04
C ILE A 183 2.66 -5.08 -0.51
N PHE A 184 3.91 -5.52 -0.34
CA PHE A 184 5.09 -4.88 -0.89
C PHE A 184 5.31 -5.23 -2.37
N GLY A 185 4.55 -6.15 -2.98
CA GLY A 185 4.77 -6.57 -4.37
C GLY A 185 3.98 -5.80 -5.44
N GLY A 186 3.05 -4.93 -5.04
CA GLY A 186 2.15 -4.22 -5.97
C GLY A 186 2.77 -2.98 -6.63
N LEU A 187 2.17 -2.51 -7.73
CA LEU A 187 2.62 -1.31 -8.45
C LEU A 187 2.60 -0.06 -7.57
N GLU A 188 1.59 0.06 -6.71
CA GLU A 188 1.43 1.16 -5.75
C GLU A 188 2.60 1.21 -4.77
N SER A 189 3.04 0.05 -4.29
CA SER A 189 4.19 -0.06 -3.39
C SER A 189 5.50 0.28 -4.08
N PHE A 190 5.68 -0.15 -5.34
CA PHE A 190 6.83 0.19 -6.16
C PHE A 190 6.93 1.71 -6.34
N ASN A 191 5.84 2.36 -6.74
CA ASN A 191 5.80 3.82 -6.93
C ASN A 191 6.03 4.58 -5.62
N ALA A 192 5.47 4.09 -4.51
CA ALA A 192 5.69 4.71 -3.20
C ALA A 192 7.18 4.67 -2.80
N ILE A 193 7.85 3.53 -2.97
CA ILE A 193 9.26 3.37 -2.62
C ILE A 193 10.18 4.01 -3.67
N PHE A 194 10.17 3.53 -4.90
CA PHE A 194 11.20 3.89 -5.88
C PHE A 194 11.00 5.27 -6.51
N THR A 195 9.76 5.76 -6.57
CA THR A 195 9.48 7.12 -7.06
C THR A 195 9.47 8.11 -5.90
N LYS A 196 8.54 7.98 -4.95
CA LYS A 196 8.34 9.04 -3.93
C LYS A 196 9.46 9.09 -2.89
N VAL A 197 9.82 7.95 -2.28
CA VAL A 197 10.95 7.91 -1.31
C VAL A 197 12.26 8.22 -2.02
N GLY A 198 12.45 7.71 -3.23
CA GLY A 198 13.61 7.99 -4.08
C GLY A 198 13.80 9.48 -4.36
N GLN A 199 12.74 10.17 -4.78
CA GLN A 199 12.73 11.62 -5.02
C GLN A 199 13.01 12.41 -3.74
N LYS A 200 12.41 12.02 -2.60
CA LYS A 200 12.53 12.78 -1.36
C LYS A 200 13.89 12.63 -0.68
N TYR A 201 14.38 11.39 -0.55
CA TYR A 201 15.57 11.11 0.27
C TYR A 201 16.81 10.69 -0.52
N GLY A 202 16.64 10.41 -1.82
CA GLY A 202 17.69 9.98 -2.72
C GLY A 202 17.95 8.48 -2.71
N PHE A 203 18.78 8.05 -3.65
CA PHE A 203 19.10 6.64 -3.92
C PHE A 203 19.73 5.89 -2.72
N SER A 204 20.44 6.58 -1.83
CA SER A 204 21.06 5.96 -0.65
C SER A 204 20.02 5.37 0.31
N VAL A 205 18.83 5.98 0.41
CA VAL A 205 17.74 5.44 1.23
C VAL A 205 17.12 4.20 0.58
N LEU A 206 17.03 4.15 -0.75
CA LEU A 206 16.55 2.94 -1.46
C LEU A 206 17.47 1.74 -1.21
N LYS A 207 18.80 1.96 -1.17
CA LYS A 207 19.75 0.92 -0.76
C LYS A 207 19.47 0.42 0.66
N LYS A 208 19.25 1.34 1.61
CA LYS A 208 18.92 0.98 2.99
C LYS A 208 17.59 0.23 3.09
N VAL A 209 16.57 0.61 2.33
CA VAL A 209 15.28 -0.11 2.26
C VAL A 209 15.49 -1.55 1.82
N MET A 210 16.18 -1.77 0.70
CA MET A 210 16.46 -3.11 0.17
C MET A 210 17.27 -3.96 1.18
N GLN A 211 18.27 -3.35 1.82
CA GLN A 211 19.08 -4.00 2.85
C GLN A 211 18.24 -4.40 4.06
N ARG A 212 17.38 -3.51 4.57
CA ARG A 212 16.46 -3.82 5.67
C ARG A 212 15.48 -4.93 5.30
N MET A 213 14.95 -4.92 4.07
CA MET A 213 14.10 -6.01 3.61
C MET A 213 14.82 -7.35 3.65
N LYS A 214 16.08 -7.39 3.23
CA LYS A 214 16.89 -8.61 3.26
C LYS A 214 17.18 -9.09 4.69
N GLU A 215 17.55 -8.17 5.59
CA GLU A 215 17.89 -8.48 6.99
C GLU A 215 16.67 -9.01 7.75
N GLU A 216 15.54 -8.33 7.65
CA GLU A 216 14.34 -8.64 8.44
C GLU A 216 13.56 -9.83 7.86
N CYS A 217 13.76 -10.16 6.59
CA CYS A 217 13.15 -11.31 5.90
C CYS A 217 14.11 -12.51 5.75
N ALA A 218 15.15 -12.60 6.59
CA ALA A 218 16.18 -13.63 6.46
C ALA A 218 15.67 -15.07 6.75
N GLU A 219 14.46 -15.22 7.31
CA GLU A 219 13.89 -16.53 7.57
C GLU A 219 13.67 -17.34 6.27
N PRO A 220 14.05 -18.64 6.22
CA PRO A 220 13.97 -19.44 5.00
C PRO A 220 12.57 -19.56 4.38
N ASN A 221 11.52 -19.56 5.21
CA ASN A 221 10.11 -19.61 4.80
C ASN A 221 9.62 -18.29 4.16
N VAL A 222 10.31 -17.18 4.42
CA VAL A 222 9.98 -15.83 3.93
C VAL A 222 10.71 -15.52 2.62
N MET A 223 11.92 -16.05 2.44
CA MET A 223 12.81 -15.76 1.31
C MET A 223 12.15 -15.89 -0.08
N PRO A 224 11.31 -16.91 -0.38
CA PRO A 224 10.62 -16.98 -1.66
C PRO A 224 9.64 -15.83 -1.89
N THR A 225 8.95 -15.40 -0.84
CA THR A 225 8.01 -14.26 -0.92
C THR A 225 8.75 -12.96 -1.18
N LEU A 226 9.90 -12.76 -0.53
CA LEU A 226 10.76 -11.61 -0.78
C LEU A 226 11.26 -11.55 -2.22
N ASN A 227 11.69 -12.68 -2.77
CA ASN A 227 12.13 -12.76 -4.17
C ASN A 227 11.00 -12.53 -5.15
N ASN A 228 9.78 -13.00 -4.87
CA ASN A 228 8.61 -12.66 -5.67
C ASN A 228 8.33 -11.14 -5.68
N ILE A 229 8.52 -10.45 -4.54
CA ILE A 229 8.36 -8.99 -4.43
C ILE A 229 9.42 -8.27 -5.27
N TRP A 230 10.70 -8.62 -5.09
CA TRP A 230 11.78 -8.04 -5.88
C TRP A 230 11.62 -8.32 -7.38
N PHE A 231 11.15 -9.50 -7.76
CA PHE A 231 10.83 -9.83 -9.14
C PHE A 231 9.70 -8.95 -9.69
N SER A 232 8.62 -8.77 -8.92
CA SER A 232 7.53 -7.85 -9.29
C SER A 232 8.02 -6.41 -9.48
N TRP A 233 8.85 -5.92 -8.56
CA TRP A 233 9.47 -4.60 -8.65
C TRP A 233 10.41 -4.47 -9.84
N LEU A 234 11.16 -5.52 -10.17
CA LEU A 234 12.01 -5.52 -11.35
C LEU A 234 11.17 -5.39 -12.62
N CYS A 235 10.09 -6.17 -12.74
CA CYS A 235 9.15 -6.05 -13.84
C CYS A 235 8.61 -4.62 -13.95
N CYS A 236 8.15 -4.04 -12.83
CA CYS A 236 7.66 -2.66 -12.79
C CYS A 236 8.75 -1.65 -13.22
N ALA A 237 9.98 -1.80 -12.75
CA ALA A 237 11.10 -0.91 -13.10
C ALA A 237 11.43 -0.97 -14.60
N CYS A 238 11.39 -2.16 -15.20
CA CYS A 238 11.64 -2.35 -16.63
C CYS A 238 10.50 -1.82 -17.50
N THR A 239 9.26 -1.83 -17.01
CA THR A 239 8.10 -1.33 -17.76
C THR A 239 7.72 0.11 -17.45
N ASN A 240 8.45 0.77 -16.54
CA ASN A 240 8.17 2.15 -16.14
C ASN A 240 8.44 3.12 -17.31
N ALA A 241 7.56 4.11 -17.48
CA ALA A 241 7.76 5.20 -18.43
C ALA A 241 9.02 6.01 -18.10
N GLU A 242 9.29 6.25 -16.81
CA GLU A 242 10.51 6.88 -16.32
C GLU A 242 11.59 5.83 -16.05
N TYR A 243 12.08 5.20 -17.10
CA TYR A 243 13.12 4.17 -17.01
C TYR A 243 14.37 4.67 -16.28
N ASN A 244 14.83 3.92 -15.27
CA ASN A 244 16.03 4.24 -14.49
C ASN A 244 16.92 2.98 -14.30
N PRO A 245 18.11 2.92 -14.94
CA PRO A 245 18.99 1.77 -14.88
C PRO A 245 19.58 1.52 -13.48
N MET A 246 19.73 2.57 -12.65
CA MET A 246 20.23 2.39 -11.28
C MET A 246 19.23 1.63 -10.41
N ILE A 247 17.93 1.84 -10.63
CA ILE A 247 16.86 1.13 -9.91
C ILE A 247 16.82 -0.34 -10.34
N VAL A 248 16.91 -0.61 -11.64
CA VAL A 248 17.00 -1.98 -12.18
C VAL A 248 18.19 -2.73 -11.58
N ASN A 249 19.38 -2.11 -11.62
CA ASN A 249 20.60 -2.70 -11.04
C ASN A 249 20.46 -2.93 -9.53
N LEU A 250 19.86 -2.00 -8.79
CA LEU A 250 19.65 -2.14 -7.34
C LEU A 250 18.75 -3.35 -7.00
N ILE A 251 17.62 -3.47 -7.69
CA ILE A 251 16.67 -4.57 -7.47
C ILE A 251 17.33 -5.89 -7.88
N TYR A 252 17.94 -5.94 -9.07
CA TYR A 252 18.62 -7.12 -9.57
C TYR A 252 19.72 -7.61 -8.63
N THR A 253 20.49 -6.70 -8.02
CA THR A 253 21.55 -7.06 -7.06
C THR A 253 21.02 -7.94 -5.92
N HIS A 254 19.81 -7.65 -5.43
CA HIS A 254 19.21 -8.36 -4.30
C HIS A 254 18.43 -9.59 -4.74
N LEU A 255 17.76 -9.54 -5.89
CA LEU A 255 16.96 -10.63 -6.43
C LEU A 255 17.79 -11.90 -6.64
N ASP A 256 17.29 -13.03 -6.17
CA ASP A 256 17.78 -14.36 -6.51
C ASP A 256 16.70 -15.12 -7.30
N PRO A 257 16.88 -15.29 -8.62
CA PRO A 257 15.91 -15.95 -9.48
C PRO A 257 15.59 -17.39 -9.07
N ILE A 258 16.52 -18.10 -8.41
CA ILE A 258 16.31 -19.49 -7.97
C ILE A 258 15.21 -19.57 -6.91
N HIS A 259 15.05 -18.51 -6.12
CA HIS A 259 14.07 -18.45 -5.04
C HIS A 259 12.71 -17.87 -5.48
N ILE A 260 12.53 -17.53 -6.77
CA ILE A 260 11.23 -17.11 -7.29
C ILE A 260 10.31 -18.33 -7.34
N SER A 261 9.13 -18.21 -6.73
CA SER A 261 8.20 -19.34 -6.66
C SER A 261 7.59 -19.66 -8.03
N CYS A 262 7.66 -20.94 -8.45
CA CYS A 262 6.96 -21.41 -9.64
C CYS A 262 5.45 -21.13 -9.59
N TRP A 263 4.85 -21.23 -8.40
CA TRP A 263 3.44 -20.90 -8.18
C TRP A 263 3.16 -19.42 -8.45
N TYR A 264 4.04 -18.52 -7.99
CA TYR A 264 3.92 -17.09 -8.27
C TYR A 264 3.97 -16.80 -9.76
N ILE A 265 4.91 -17.42 -10.47
CA ILE A 265 5.05 -17.30 -11.93
C ILE A 265 3.80 -17.82 -12.66
N ALA A 266 3.24 -18.95 -12.22
CA ALA A 266 2.04 -19.54 -12.82
C ALA A 266 0.80 -18.64 -12.62
N GLN A 267 0.59 -18.16 -11.39
CA GLN A 267 -0.52 -17.27 -11.07
C GLN A 267 -0.48 -15.95 -11.84
N ASN A 268 0.72 -15.40 -12.06
CA ASN A 268 0.90 -14.13 -12.75
C ASN A 268 1.27 -14.30 -14.24
N SER A 269 1.04 -15.49 -14.81
CA SER A 269 1.53 -15.84 -16.16
C SER A 269 1.07 -14.87 -17.25
N ILE A 270 -0.18 -14.40 -17.21
CA ILE A 270 -0.73 -13.44 -18.17
C ILE A 270 0.00 -12.09 -18.08
N ILE A 271 0.16 -11.57 -16.86
CA ILE A 271 0.83 -10.28 -16.61
C ILE A 271 2.31 -10.36 -16.97
N ILE A 272 2.99 -11.44 -16.55
CA ILE A 272 4.41 -11.65 -16.86
C ILE A 272 4.58 -11.72 -18.39
N LYS A 273 3.70 -12.45 -19.09
CA LYS A 273 3.75 -12.57 -20.55
C LYS A 273 3.62 -11.21 -21.24
N SER A 274 2.68 -10.35 -20.81
CA SER A 274 2.50 -9.04 -21.44
C SER A 274 3.72 -8.12 -21.23
N MET A 275 4.45 -8.30 -20.13
CA MET A 275 5.66 -7.52 -19.80
C MET A 275 6.95 -8.12 -20.37
N SER A 276 6.97 -9.42 -20.72
CA SER A 276 8.18 -10.17 -21.10
C SER A 276 9.05 -9.49 -22.15
N LYS A 277 8.45 -8.96 -23.22
CA LYS A 277 9.19 -8.31 -24.32
C LYS A 277 9.96 -7.09 -23.84
N GLN A 278 9.29 -6.23 -23.06
CA GLN A 278 9.91 -5.01 -22.54
C GLN A 278 10.96 -5.35 -21.47
N VAL A 279 10.67 -6.29 -20.57
CA VAL A 279 11.63 -6.72 -19.55
C VAL A 279 12.88 -7.30 -20.20
N LEU A 280 12.77 -8.21 -21.18
CA LEU A 280 13.92 -8.78 -21.88
C LEU A 280 14.72 -7.73 -22.65
N SER A 281 14.04 -6.76 -23.29
CA SER A 281 14.73 -5.65 -23.97
C SER A 281 15.57 -4.81 -23.01
N VAL A 282 15.06 -4.54 -21.80
CA VAL A 282 15.79 -3.81 -20.76
C VAL A 282 16.95 -4.64 -20.21
N LEU A 283 16.73 -5.94 -19.94
CA LEU A 283 17.78 -6.82 -19.45
C LEU A 283 18.94 -6.93 -20.44
N GLU A 284 18.65 -7.04 -21.75
CA GLU A 284 19.70 -7.09 -22.77
C GLU A 284 20.43 -5.76 -22.91
N LYS A 285 19.71 -4.63 -22.81
CA LYS A 285 20.33 -3.29 -22.82
C LYS A 285 21.30 -3.10 -21.65
N GLU A 286 20.96 -3.60 -20.46
CA GLU A 286 21.77 -3.45 -19.24
C GLU A 286 22.68 -4.67 -18.96
N LYS A 287 22.84 -5.57 -19.94
CA LYS A 287 23.56 -6.84 -19.77
C LYS A 287 24.98 -6.66 -19.26
N GLU A 288 25.71 -5.66 -19.76
CA GLU A 288 27.08 -5.38 -19.34
C GLU A 288 27.19 -5.07 -17.84
N SER A 289 26.17 -4.43 -17.25
CA SER A 289 26.15 -4.13 -15.82
C SER A 289 25.59 -5.27 -14.97
N LEU A 290 24.68 -6.08 -15.53
CA LEU A 290 23.96 -7.15 -14.81
C LEU A 290 24.65 -8.52 -14.90
N CYS A 291 25.44 -8.76 -15.94
CA CYS A 291 26.08 -10.04 -16.25
C CYS A 291 27.59 -9.86 -16.45
N ILE A 292 28.36 -10.04 -15.38
CA ILE A 292 29.82 -9.98 -15.43
C ILE A 292 30.33 -11.23 -16.15
N GLU A 293 30.86 -11.09 -17.37
CA GLU A 293 31.26 -12.21 -18.24
C GLU A 293 32.23 -13.19 -17.58
N ASN A 294 33.16 -12.68 -16.77
CA ASN A 294 34.16 -13.47 -16.07
C ASN A 294 33.68 -14.06 -14.72
N ASN A 295 32.40 -13.92 -14.38
CA ASN A 295 31.82 -14.45 -13.16
C ASN A 295 30.71 -15.47 -13.49
N PRO A 296 30.97 -16.79 -13.36
CA PRO A 296 29.99 -17.83 -13.64
C PRO A 296 28.68 -17.69 -12.84
N VAL A 297 28.76 -17.23 -11.58
CA VAL A 297 27.59 -17.02 -10.72
C VAL A 297 26.75 -15.86 -11.26
N SER A 298 27.38 -14.78 -11.70
CA SER A 298 26.69 -13.63 -12.31
C SER A 298 25.99 -14.03 -13.60
N LYS A 299 26.66 -14.82 -14.45
CA LYS A 299 26.12 -15.31 -15.71
C LYS A 299 24.92 -16.24 -15.49
N GLN A 300 25.06 -17.20 -14.57
CA GLN A 300 23.98 -18.12 -14.23
C GLN A 300 22.76 -17.37 -13.66
N LYS A 301 22.96 -16.35 -12.83
CA LYS A 301 21.87 -15.51 -12.31
C LYS A 301 21.12 -14.80 -13.44
N TYR A 302 21.84 -14.22 -14.40
CA TYR A 302 21.25 -13.55 -15.57
C TYR A 302 20.46 -14.55 -16.46
N GLU A 303 21.03 -15.72 -16.71
CA GLU A 303 20.40 -16.79 -17.48
C GLU A 303 19.13 -17.32 -16.79
N ASN A 304 19.19 -17.57 -15.48
CA ASN A 304 18.04 -18.00 -14.69
C ASN A 304 16.91 -16.97 -14.76
N LEU A 305 17.22 -15.68 -14.61
CA LEU A 305 16.21 -14.63 -14.71
C LEU A 305 15.60 -14.54 -16.12
N THR A 306 16.44 -14.51 -17.17
CA THR A 306 15.95 -14.38 -18.55
C THR A 306 15.15 -15.60 -19.00
N SER A 307 15.46 -16.79 -18.49
CA SER A 307 14.71 -18.02 -18.80
C SER A 307 13.25 -17.99 -18.31
N ILE A 308 12.94 -17.15 -17.30
CA ILE A 308 11.56 -16.91 -16.87
C ILE A 308 10.76 -16.20 -17.98
N PHE A 309 11.37 -15.33 -18.77
CA PHE A 309 10.65 -14.52 -19.76
C PHE A 309 10.70 -15.10 -21.18
N LYS A 310 11.82 -15.72 -21.58
CA LYS A 310 12.04 -16.21 -22.96
C LYS A 310 10.92 -17.11 -23.51
N PRO A 311 10.46 -18.17 -22.80
CA PRO A 311 9.41 -19.06 -23.30
C PRO A 311 8.04 -18.37 -23.50
N ARG A 312 7.87 -17.16 -22.96
CA ARG A 312 6.61 -16.39 -23.01
C ARG A 312 6.56 -15.44 -24.21
N LEU A 313 7.66 -15.27 -24.95
CA LEU A 313 7.68 -14.55 -26.23
C LEU A 313 7.06 -15.38 -27.35
N ASP A 314 7.28 -16.69 -27.34
CA ASP A 314 6.92 -17.60 -28.46
C ASP A 314 5.46 -18.06 -28.44
N THR A 315 4.65 -17.59 -27.50
CA THR A 315 3.21 -17.93 -27.41
C THR A 315 2.30 -16.86 -28.04
N GLU A 316 2.74 -16.16 -29.08
CA GLU A 316 1.84 -15.41 -29.95
C GLU A 316 1.11 -16.38 -30.91
N MET A 317 -0.23 -16.42 -30.81
CA MET A 317 -1.18 -16.99 -31.79
C MET A 317 -1.14 -18.52 -32.05
N GLY A 318 -1.17 -19.33 -30.99
CA GLY A 318 -1.91 -20.59 -31.04
C GLY A 318 -3.40 -20.29 -30.84
N GLY A 319 -4.09 -19.84 -31.88
CA GLY A 319 -5.54 -19.71 -31.85
C GLY A 319 -6.15 -21.00 -31.34
N LEU A 320 -7.00 -20.91 -30.31
CA LEU A 320 -8.01 -21.92 -30.03
C LEU A 320 -8.86 -22.05 -31.30
N ARG A 321 -8.43 -22.90 -32.24
CA ARG A 321 -9.32 -23.48 -33.22
C ARG A 321 -10.32 -24.30 -32.41
N LEU A 322 -11.51 -23.75 -32.26
CA LEU A 322 -12.72 -24.40 -31.75
C LEU A 322 -13.19 -25.58 -32.63
N SER A 323 -12.27 -26.27 -33.31
CA SER A 323 -12.54 -27.33 -34.27
C SER A 323 -11.69 -28.56 -33.97
N GLU A 324 -11.67 -29.02 -32.72
CA GLU A 324 -11.16 -30.34 -32.35
C GLU A 324 -11.73 -30.79 -31.00
N LEU A 325 -13.05 -30.60 -30.83
CA LEU A 325 -13.81 -31.39 -29.86
C LEU A 325 -14.33 -32.62 -30.60
N PRO A 326 -14.01 -33.86 -30.18
CA PRO A 326 -14.63 -35.04 -30.75
C PRO A 326 -16.14 -34.98 -30.46
N SER A 327 -16.93 -34.96 -31.53
CA SER A 327 -18.38 -35.06 -31.49
C SER A 327 -18.80 -36.30 -30.69
N ARG A 328 -19.17 -36.11 -29.41
CA ARG A 328 -19.85 -37.14 -28.63
C ARG A 328 -21.20 -37.39 -29.28
N LYS A 329 -21.30 -38.47 -30.06
CA LYS A 329 -22.57 -39.10 -30.43
C LYS A 329 -23.33 -39.40 -29.14
N ARG A 330 -24.46 -38.71 -28.94
CA ARG A 330 -25.46 -39.12 -27.93
C ARG A 330 -26.11 -40.39 -28.46
N ASN A 331 -25.71 -41.55 -27.90
CA ASN A 331 -26.53 -42.75 -27.97
C ASN A 331 -27.74 -42.54 -27.07
N ILE A 332 -28.88 -42.25 -27.67
CA ILE A 332 -30.18 -42.42 -27.04
C ILE A 332 -30.57 -43.88 -27.29
N HIS A 333 -30.36 -44.72 -26.29
CA HIS A 333 -31.16 -45.92 -26.05
C HIS A 333 -31.83 -45.63 -24.70
N GLY A 334 -33.16 -45.56 -24.58
CA GLY A 334 -34.13 -46.47 -25.17
C GLY A 334 -34.26 -47.67 -24.26
N ASN A 335 -34.86 -47.48 -23.08
CA ASN A 335 -35.39 -48.60 -22.30
C ASN A 335 -36.90 -48.66 -22.52
N PRO A 336 -37.42 -49.77 -23.05
CA PRO A 336 -38.80 -50.15 -22.86
C PRO A 336 -38.95 -51.10 -21.65
N VAL A 337 -40.11 -50.92 -21.00
CA VAL A 337 -40.73 -51.69 -19.89
C VAL A 337 -40.20 -51.41 -18.49
#